data_AF-A0A2J6WRI2-F1
#
_entry.id   AF-A0A2J6WRI2-F1
#
_cell.length_a   1.000
_cell.length_b   1.000
_cell.length_c   1.000
_cell.angle_alpha   90.00
_cell.angle_beta   90.00
_cell.angle_gamma   90.00
#
_symmetry.space_group_name_H-M   'P 1'
#
loop_
_entity.id
_entity.type
_entity.pdbx_description
1 polymer ?
#
loop_
_entity_poly.entity_id
_entity_poly.type
_entity_poly.pdbx_seq_one_letter_code
_entity_poly.pdbx_strand_id
1 'polypeptide(L)'
;KVAELLPPETPTGVPTATATPSPLPLPTLTPTLARREFLETFEVKVAPTSFLPGRGPVLPGEFVYAGRRLDFYVGRGTFSAEQVRDLAVKIEYALGYLQRRFDVELTERVSIGFYNPALAPTSDTRGIAYTHDRTNIRIFYRPNEEPYQALVIATHELAHALQAEAYGREAQSRADLVLLEGLASWISGEYWLSLSDSPSFQARARELYQAGYRGNLASFVGSANSMAAYEMWAGFVEYLARTYGWDKFNELYANGRGRAPGSADYRGIYGKSFQELYTEWYTTLR
;
A
#
# COMPACT_ATOMS: atom_id res chain seq x y z
N LYS A 1 -33.71 4.85 47.09
CA LYS A 1 -33.87 4.03 45.86
C LYS A 1 -33.80 4.96 44.65
N VAL A 2 -32.61 5.11 44.08
CA VAL A 2 -32.40 5.71 42.75
C VAL A 2 -31.46 4.73 42.05
N ALA A 3 -31.92 4.23 40.91
CA ALA A 3 -31.33 3.13 40.19
C ALA A 3 -30.07 3.55 39.42
N GLU A 4 -29.19 2.57 39.25
CA GLU A 4 -27.95 2.58 38.48
C GLU A 4 -28.16 3.01 37.03
N LEU A 5 -27.18 3.75 36.49
CA LEU A 5 -26.89 3.85 35.07
C LEU A 5 -25.38 3.66 34.90
N LEU A 6 -24.98 2.43 34.58
CA LEU A 6 -23.67 2.12 34.03
C LEU A 6 -23.57 2.69 32.60
N PRO A 7 -22.42 3.24 32.17
CA PRO A 7 -22.21 3.61 30.78
C PRO A 7 -22.08 2.37 29.88
N PRO A 8 -22.45 2.47 28.60
CA PRO A 8 -22.51 1.33 27.69
C PRO A 8 -21.12 0.81 27.34
N GLU A 9 -21.00 -0.51 27.34
CA GLU A 9 -19.85 -1.27 26.88
C GLU A 9 -19.53 -0.91 25.42
N THR A 10 -18.26 -0.59 25.16
CA THR A 10 -17.74 -0.45 23.81
C THR A 10 -17.48 -1.85 23.26
N PRO A 11 -18.03 -2.25 22.10
CA PRO A 11 -17.66 -3.52 21.51
C PRO A 11 -16.27 -3.37 20.87
N THR A 12 -15.24 -3.83 21.58
CA THR A 12 -13.95 -4.19 20.98
C THR A 12 -14.16 -5.40 20.08
N GLY A 13 -14.39 -5.15 18.79
CA GLY A 13 -14.36 -6.19 17.77
C GLY A 13 -12.98 -6.83 17.72
N VAL A 14 -12.93 -8.14 17.88
CA VAL A 14 -11.71 -8.94 17.70
C VAL A 14 -11.38 -8.99 16.18
N PRO A 15 -10.14 -8.70 15.75
CA PRO A 15 -9.78 -8.81 14.34
C PRO A 15 -9.90 -10.28 13.91
N THR A 16 -10.75 -10.56 12.93
CA THR A 16 -11.11 -11.92 12.48
C THR A 16 -10.60 -12.23 11.06
N ALA A 17 -9.73 -11.39 10.47
CA ALA A 17 -9.26 -11.61 9.10
C ALA A 17 -7.91 -12.35 9.08
N THR A 18 -7.95 -13.66 8.84
CA THR A 18 -6.77 -14.44 8.42
C THR A 18 -6.63 -14.33 6.90
N ALA A 19 -5.97 -13.27 6.42
CA ALA A 19 -5.82 -13.01 4.99
C ALA A 19 -5.07 -14.16 4.29
N THR A 20 -5.75 -14.83 3.35
CA THR A 20 -5.15 -15.87 2.50
C THR A 20 -5.43 -15.55 1.02
N PRO A 21 -4.50 -14.91 0.29
CA PRO A 21 -4.71 -14.47 -1.08
C PRO A 21 -4.56 -15.59 -2.13
N SER A 22 -5.19 -15.39 -3.28
CA SER A 22 -5.24 -16.34 -4.40
C SER A 22 -3.96 -16.38 -5.26
N PRO A 23 -3.66 -17.52 -5.92
CA PRO A 23 -2.48 -17.68 -6.79
C PRO A 23 -2.58 -16.92 -8.11
N LEU A 24 -1.44 -16.40 -8.61
CA LEU A 24 -1.32 -15.60 -9.84
C LEU A 24 -0.90 -16.44 -11.07
N PRO A 25 -1.41 -16.16 -12.29
CA PRO A 25 -0.95 -16.79 -13.53
C PRO A 25 0.36 -16.18 -14.09
N LEU A 26 1.06 -16.92 -14.96
CA LEU A 26 2.32 -16.56 -15.65
C LEU A 26 2.11 -15.60 -16.86
N PRO A 27 3.15 -14.86 -17.32
CA PRO A 27 2.97 -13.60 -18.06
C PRO A 27 3.10 -13.66 -19.59
N THR A 28 2.63 -12.59 -20.24
CA THR A 28 2.91 -12.20 -21.64
C THR A 28 3.37 -10.72 -21.68
N LEU A 29 4.27 -10.36 -22.60
CA LEU A 29 4.87 -9.02 -22.79
C LEU A 29 3.85 -7.99 -23.31
N THR A 30 2.97 -7.49 -22.43
CA THR A 30 1.95 -6.49 -22.74
C THR A 30 1.93 -5.50 -21.58
N PRO A 31 1.70 -4.18 -21.79
CA PRO A 31 1.46 -3.26 -20.67
C PRO A 31 0.49 -3.90 -19.69
N THR A 32 0.78 -3.77 -18.39
CA THR A 32 -0.05 -4.36 -17.34
C THR A 32 -1.52 -3.98 -17.59
N LEU A 33 -2.47 -4.84 -17.17
CA LEU A 33 -3.89 -4.47 -17.23
C LEU A 33 -4.07 -3.10 -16.56
N ALA A 34 -3.45 -2.84 -15.41
CA ALA A 34 -3.52 -1.52 -14.77
C ALA A 34 -3.14 -0.35 -15.70
N ARG A 35 -2.06 -0.45 -16.49
CA ARG A 35 -1.65 0.63 -17.41
C ARG A 35 -2.59 0.72 -18.62
N ARG A 36 -3.07 -0.41 -19.13
CA ARG A 36 -4.06 -0.44 -20.21
C ARG A 36 -5.40 0.16 -19.77
N GLU A 37 -5.91 -0.30 -18.63
CA GLU A 37 -7.15 0.14 -18.04
C GLU A 37 -7.13 1.63 -17.71
N PHE A 38 -5.99 2.19 -17.30
CA PHE A 38 -5.87 3.63 -17.07
C PHE A 38 -6.11 4.49 -18.32
N LEU A 39 -5.70 3.99 -19.49
CA LEU A 39 -5.86 4.68 -20.77
C LEU A 39 -7.29 4.54 -21.34
N GLU A 40 -8.06 3.57 -20.85
CA GLU A 40 -9.46 3.38 -21.21
C GLU A 40 -10.36 4.38 -20.49
N THR A 41 -11.46 4.79 -21.14
CA THR A 41 -12.51 5.56 -20.49
C THR A 41 -13.32 4.64 -19.56
N PHE A 42 -13.44 5.00 -18.28
CA PHE A 42 -14.11 4.19 -17.26
C PHE A 42 -15.65 4.23 -17.30
N GLU A 43 -16.24 4.69 -18.41
CA GLU A 43 -17.70 4.86 -18.55
C GLU A 43 -18.49 3.55 -18.42
N VAL A 44 -17.84 2.37 -18.49
CA VAL A 44 -18.52 1.06 -18.58
C VAL A 44 -18.01 0.02 -17.56
N LYS A 45 -17.10 0.35 -16.64
CA LYS A 45 -16.64 -0.64 -15.64
C LYS A 45 -17.58 -0.71 -14.45
N VAL A 46 -18.07 -1.93 -14.16
CA VAL A 46 -19.00 -2.22 -13.05
C VAL A 46 -18.43 -1.61 -11.77
N ALA A 47 -19.15 -0.62 -11.24
CA ALA A 47 -18.74 0.07 -10.02
C ALA A 47 -18.58 -0.95 -8.88
N PRO A 48 -17.53 -0.83 -8.04
CA PRO A 48 -17.37 -1.65 -6.85
C PRO A 48 -18.66 -1.66 -6.03
N THR A 49 -19.15 -2.85 -5.64
CA THR A 49 -20.44 -2.98 -4.95
C THR A 49 -20.43 -2.37 -3.56
N SER A 50 -19.27 -2.35 -2.89
CA SER A 50 -19.11 -1.76 -1.56
C SER A 50 -19.26 -0.23 -1.58
N PHE A 51 -19.88 0.30 -0.54
CA PHE A 51 -20.16 1.72 -0.32
C PHE A 51 -20.02 2.01 1.17
N LEU A 52 -19.30 3.09 1.50
CA LEU A 52 -19.13 3.54 2.88
C LEU A 52 -19.87 4.89 3.04
N PRO A 53 -20.90 4.98 3.91
CA PRO A 53 -21.70 6.18 4.03
C PRO A 53 -20.91 7.35 4.64
N GLY A 54 -21.44 8.57 4.48
CA GLY A 54 -20.90 9.77 5.10
C GLY A 54 -19.72 10.38 4.34
N ARG A 55 -18.80 11.00 5.09
CA ARG A 55 -17.61 11.70 4.59
C ARG A 55 -16.37 11.27 5.36
N GLY A 56 -15.24 11.14 4.68
CA GLY A 56 -13.91 11.05 5.25
C GLY A 56 -13.48 12.36 5.95
N PRO A 57 -12.25 12.42 6.47
CA PRO A 57 -11.72 13.64 7.07
C PRO A 57 -11.62 14.80 6.06
N VAL A 58 -11.94 16.02 6.49
CA VAL A 58 -11.81 17.22 5.64
C VAL A 58 -10.34 17.57 5.48
N LEU A 59 -9.90 17.71 4.23
CA LEU A 59 -8.53 18.10 3.91
C LEU A 59 -8.45 19.53 3.37
N PRO A 60 -7.29 20.21 3.51
CA PRO A 60 -7.08 21.51 2.89
C PRO A 60 -7.27 21.44 1.37
N GLY A 61 -7.91 22.47 0.80
CA GLY A 61 -8.16 22.57 -0.64
C GLY A 61 -9.64 22.57 -1.01
N GLU A 62 -9.92 22.47 -2.30
CA GLU A 62 -11.27 22.32 -2.85
C GLU A 62 -11.68 20.85 -2.82
N PHE A 63 -12.89 20.56 -2.34
CA PHE A 63 -13.50 19.24 -2.47
C PHE A 63 -14.02 19.03 -3.90
N VAL A 64 -13.52 18.03 -4.63
CA VAL A 64 -13.77 17.90 -6.08
C VAL A 64 -14.55 16.67 -6.49
N TYR A 65 -14.53 15.61 -5.68
CA TYR A 65 -15.23 14.36 -5.99
C TYR A 65 -15.52 13.50 -4.76
N ALA A 66 -16.71 12.89 -4.74
CA ALA A 66 -17.15 11.91 -3.76
C ALA A 66 -17.23 10.54 -4.43
N GLY A 67 -16.29 9.66 -4.12
CA GLY A 67 -16.35 8.25 -4.51
C GLY A 67 -17.24 7.43 -3.59
N ARG A 68 -17.32 6.13 -3.85
CA ARG A 68 -18.12 5.20 -3.02
C ARG A 68 -17.47 4.93 -1.68
N ARG A 69 -16.14 4.95 -1.60
CA ARG A 69 -15.35 4.76 -0.38
C ARG A 69 -14.37 5.90 -0.12
N LEU A 70 -14.02 6.66 -1.16
CA LEU A 70 -12.98 7.68 -1.11
C LEU A 70 -13.54 9.09 -1.31
N ASP A 71 -12.95 10.09 -0.66
CA ASP A 71 -13.27 11.51 -0.85
C ASP A 71 -12.04 12.27 -1.35
N PHE A 72 -12.19 13.16 -2.33
CA PHE A 72 -11.06 13.76 -3.03
C PHE A 72 -11.01 15.28 -2.93
N TYR A 73 -9.81 15.80 -2.69
CA TYR A 73 -9.50 17.21 -2.54
C TYR A 73 -8.35 17.62 -3.45
N VAL A 74 -8.34 18.89 -3.88
CA VAL A 74 -7.26 19.48 -4.67
C VAL A 74 -6.76 20.77 -4.04
N GLY A 75 -5.45 20.87 -3.86
CA GLY A 75 -4.75 22.07 -3.42
C GLY A 75 -4.32 22.97 -4.59
N ARG A 76 -3.65 24.08 -4.27
CA ARG A 76 -3.08 24.98 -5.29
C ARG A 76 -1.77 24.44 -5.85
N GLY A 77 -1.48 24.76 -7.10
CA GLY A 77 -0.19 24.48 -7.74
C GLY A 77 0.10 22.99 -7.97
N THR A 78 -0.95 22.20 -8.15
CA THR A 78 -0.92 20.77 -8.49
C THR A 78 -1.79 20.53 -9.73
N PHE A 79 -2.28 19.30 -9.95
CA PHE A 79 -3.27 18.99 -10.98
C PHE A 79 -4.52 19.89 -10.90
N SER A 80 -5.24 20.03 -12.02
CA SER A 80 -6.53 20.70 -12.06
C SER A 80 -7.61 19.89 -11.34
N ALA A 81 -8.70 20.54 -10.92
CA ALA A 81 -9.85 19.87 -10.33
C ALA A 81 -10.45 18.78 -11.24
N GLU A 82 -10.43 19.01 -12.56
CA GLU A 82 -10.89 18.03 -13.56
C GLU A 82 -9.97 16.81 -13.63
N GLN A 83 -8.65 17.03 -13.67
CA GLN A 83 -7.66 15.94 -13.63
C GLN A 83 -7.79 15.11 -12.35
N VAL A 84 -7.99 15.75 -11.20
CA VAL A 84 -8.19 15.04 -9.92
C VAL A 84 -9.50 14.27 -9.92
N ARG A 85 -10.57 14.77 -10.55
CA ARG A 85 -11.84 14.04 -10.68
C ARG A 85 -11.68 12.78 -11.55
N ASP A 86 -10.95 12.87 -12.65
CA ASP A 86 -10.63 11.69 -13.49
C ASP A 86 -9.79 10.66 -12.71
N LEU A 87 -8.74 11.11 -12.01
CA LEU A 87 -7.94 10.25 -11.13
C LEU A 87 -8.79 9.63 -10.03
N ALA A 88 -9.74 10.35 -9.46
CA ALA A 88 -10.58 9.88 -8.37
C ALA A 88 -11.38 8.62 -8.75
N VAL A 89 -11.97 8.60 -9.95
CA VAL A 89 -12.70 7.43 -10.47
C VAL A 89 -11.75 6.24 -10.63
N LYS A 90 -10.55 6.49 -11.15
CA LYS A 90 -9.52 5.46 -11.40
C LYS A 90 -8.96 4.89 -10.09
N ILE A 91 -8.72 5.73 -9.09
CA ILE A 91 -8.26 5.33 -7.75
C ILE A 91 -9.35 4.52 -7.03
N GLU A 92 -10.62 4.92 -7.13
CA GLU A 92 -11.75 4.17 -6.55
C GLU A 92 -11.87 2.77 -7.18
N TYR A 93 -11.65 2.65 -8.50
CA TYR A 93 -11.58 1.35 -9.16
C TYR A 93 -10.37 0.54 -8.71
N ALA A 94 -9.19 1.17 -8.66
CA ALA A 94 -7.95 0.53 -8.21
C ALA A 94 -8.07 -0.04 -6.78
N LEU A 95 -8.73 0.68 -5.87
CA LEU A 95 -9.01 0.18 -4.52
C LEU A 95 -9.72 -1.19 -4.54
N GLY A 96 -10.62 -1.44 -5.49
CA GLY A 96 -11.25 -2.75 -5.65
C GLY A 96 -10.25 -3.87 -5.97
N TYR A 97 -9.23 -3.60 -6.78
CA TYR A 97 -8.12 -4.54 -7.00
C TYR A 97 -7.31 -4.76 -5.71
N LEU A 98 -6.93 -3.70 -5.01
CA LEU A 98 -6.12 -3.77 -3.79
C LEU A 98 -6.81 -4.60 -2.71
N GLN A 99 -8.10 -4.33 -2.47
CA GLN A 99 -8.90 -5.06 -1.48
C GLN A 99 -9.01 -6.55 -1.81
N ARG A 100 -9.22 -6.91 -3.10
CA ARG A 100 -9.26 -8.32 -3.52
C ARG A 100 -7.90 -9.00 -3.41
N ARG A 101 -6.83 -8.28 -3.74
CA ARG A 101 -5.46 -8.82 -3.70
C ARG A 101 -5.01 -9.09 -2.27
N PHE A 102 -5.37 -8.22 -1.34
CA PHE A 102 -4.98 -8.33 0.07
C PHE A 102 -6.02 -9.04 0.94
N ASP A 103 -7.23 -9.25 0.41
CA ASP A 103 -8.37 -9.85 1.13
C ASP A 103 -8.79 -9.04 2.38
N VAL A 104 -8.78 -7.71 2.23
CA VAL A 104 -9.13 -6.75 3.30
C VAL A 104 -9.94 -5.62 2.70
N GLU A 105 -10.99 -5.20 3.38
CA GLU A 105 -11.83 -4.07 2.97
C GLU A 105 -11.63 -2.86 3.89
N LEU A 106 -11.81 -1.66 3.34
CA LEU A 106 -11.92 -0.46 4.17
C LEU A 106 -13.21 -0.51 4.98
N THR A 107 -13.13 -0.18 6.26
CA THR A 107 -14.28 -0.04 7.16
C THR A 107 -14.67 1.42 7.36
N GLU A 108 -13.78 2.36 7.02
CA GLU A 108 -14.03 3.80 7.05
C GLU A 108 -13.66 4.50 5.73
N ARG A 109 -14.27 5.69 5.52
CA ARG A 109 -13.95 6.52 4.36
C ARG A 109 -12.56 7.12 4.51
N VAL A 110 -11.77 7.02 3.44
CA VAL A 110 -10.45 7.65 3.32
C VAL A 110 -10.57 8.92 2.49
N SER A 111 -9.91 10.00 2.91
CA SER A 111 -9.79 11.21 2.10
C SER A 111 -8.42 11.33 1.47
N ILE A 112 -8.37 11.71 0.18
CA ILE A 112 -7.16 11.81 -0.62
C ILE A 112 -7.05 13.25 -1.14
N GLY A 113 -5.95 13.92 -0.82
CA GLY A 113 -5.66 15.28 -1.27
C GLY A 113 -4.48 15.32 -2.23
N PHE A 114 -4.59 16.08 -3.32
CA PHE A 114 -3.51 16.36 -4.26
C PHE A 114 -2.91 17.74 -4.00
N TYR A 115 -1.59 17.82 -3.87
CA TYR A 115 -0.87 18.99 -3.40
C TYR A 115 0.40 19.27 -4.20
N ASN A 116 0.87 20.52 -4.13
CA ASN A 116 2.16 20.90 -4.70
C ASN A 116 3.32 20.19 -3.94
N PRO A 117 4.35 19.67 -4.62
CA PRO A 117 5.50 19.02 -3.98
C PRO A 117 6.28 19.89 -3.01
N ALA A 118 6.19 21.22 -3.11
CA ALA A 118 6.79 22.12 -2.13
C ALA A 118 6.17 21.99 -0.71
N LEU A 119 5.03 21.32 -0.58
CA LEU A 119 4.37 21.03 0.69
C LEU A 119 4.75 19.65 1.26
N ALA A 120 5.52 18.85 0.52
CA ALA A 120 5.98 17.55 0.99
C ALA A 120 7.08 17.74 2.08
N PRO A 121 7.17 16.83 3.07
CA PRO A 121 8.15 16.95 4.15
C PRO A 121 9.60 16.79 3.67
N THR A 122 9.80 16.06 2.56
CA THR A 122 11.10 15.90 1.90
C THR A 122 10.92 16.04 0.39
N SER A 123 12.00 16.35 -0.33
CA SER A 123 11.98 16.60 -1.77
C SER A 123 11.62 15.37 -2.63
N ASP A 124 11.79 14.18 -2.08
CA ASP A 124 11.54 12.89 -2.73
C ASP A 124 10.19 12.27 -2.35
N THR A 125 9.50 12.82 -1.33
CA THR A 125 8.19 12.32 -0.92
C THR A 125 7.13 12.64 -1.97
N ARG A 126 6.46 11.60 -2.48
CA ARG A 126 5.35 11.72 -3.46
C ARG A 126 3.99 11.36 -2.89
N GLY A 127 3.95 10.61 -1.80
CA GLY A 127 2.75 10.16 -1.12
C GLY A 127 2.99 10.03 0.38
N ILE A 128 1.96 10.25 1.19
CA ILE A 128 1.93 9.90 2.61
C ILE A 128 0.51 9.50 3.01
N ALA A 129 0.38 8.33 3.61
CA ALA A 129 -0.81 7.90 4.34
C ALA A 129 -0.69 8.19 5.85
N TYR A 130 -1.62 9.01 6.36
CA TYR A 130 -1.82 9.22 7.78
C TYR A 130 -2.92 8.27 8.25
N THR A 131 -2.53 7.18 8.91
CA THR A 131 -3.40 6.06 9.30
C THR A 131 -3.64 5.94 10.81
N HIS A 132 -3.09 6.82 11.64
CA HIS A 132 -3.25 6.72 13.09
C HIS A 132 -4.62 7.22 13.58
N ASP A 133 -5.11 8.32 12.99
CA ASP A 133 -6.46 8.83 13.19
C ASP A 133 -7.35 8.44 12.00
N ARG A 134 -8.43 9.19 11.77
CA ARG A 134 -9.23 9.08 10.55
C ARG A 134 -8.34 9.17 9.32
N THR A 135 -8.35 8.11 8.53
CA THR A 135 -7.35 7.90 7.50
C THR A 135 -7.39 8.99 6.42
N ASN A 136 -6.26 9.63 6.17
CA ASN A 136 -6.09 10.55 5.04
C ASN A 136 -4.77 10.36 4.30
N ILE A 137 -4.80 10.57 3.00
CA ILE A 137 -3.67 10.40 2.09
C ILE A 137 -3.36 11.73 1.42
N ARG A 138 -2.08 12.05 1.28
CA ARG A 138 -1.61 13.26 0.60
C ARG A 138 -0.68 12.87 -0.54
N ILE A 139 -0.99 13.32 -1.74
CA ILE A 139 -0.26 13.02 -2.98
C ILE A 139 0.36 14.32 -3.51
N PHE A 140 1.64 14.28 -3.88
CA PHE A 140 2.45 15.48 -4.15
C PHE A 140 2.99 15.52 -5.58
N TYR A 141 2.31 16.28 -6.44
CA TYR A 141 2.61 16.39 -7.88
C TYR A 141 2.43 17.81 -8.41
N ARG A 142 3.27 18.22 -9.36
CA ARG A 142 3.16 19.48 -10.10
C ARG A 142 2.11 19.36 -11.21
N PRO A 143 1.56 20.48 -11.72
CA PRO A 143 0.47 20.46 -12.70
C PRO A 143 0.78 19.70 -14.00
N ASN A 144 2.05 19.61 -14.38
CA ASN A 144 2.53 19.03 -15.63
C ASN A 144 3.23 17.67 -15.46
N GLU A 145 3.23 17.10 -14.25
CA GLU A 145 3.74 15.74 -14.03
C GLU A 145 2.73 14.68 -14.50
N GLU A 146 3.18 13.44 -14.63
CA GLU A 146 2.39 12.36 -15.25
C GLU A 146 1.32 11.83 -14.26
N PRO A 147 0.00 11.87 -14.59
CA PRO A 147 -1.06 11.53 -13.65
C PRO A 147 -1.11 10.05 -13.24
N TYR A 148 -0.65 9.12 -14.08
CA TYR A 148 -0.65 7.71 -13.73
C TYR A 148 0.36 7.39 -12.64
N GLN A 149 1.52 8.05 -12.62
CA GLN A 149 2.45 7.92 -11.50
C GLN A 149 1.77 8.31 -10.19
N ALA A 150 0.95 9.38 -10.20
CA ALA A 150 0.17 9.76 -9.02
C ALA A 150 -0.88 8.71 -8.64
N LEU A 151 -1.50 8.03 -9.62
CA LEU A 151 -2.36 6.86 -9.35
C LEU A 151 -1.57 5.72 -8.70
N VAL A 152 -0.39 5.37 -9.21
CA VAL A 152 0.45 4.29 -8.64
C VAL A 152 0.89 4.62 -7.22
N ILE A 153 1.27 5.87 -6.95
CA ILE A 153 1.59 6.29 -5.58
C ILE A 153 0.33 6.25 -4.70
N ALA A 154 -0.83 6.70 -5.19
CA ALA A 154 -2.07 6.63 -4.43
C ALA A 154 -2.47 5.19 -4.08
N THR A 155 -2.20 4.20 -4.94
CA THR A 155 -2.44 2.79 -4.59
C THR A 155 -1.49 2.29 -3.52
N HIS A 156 -0.20 2.66 -3.55
CA HIS A 156 0.73 2.36 -2.45
C HIS A 156 0.24 2.95 -1.12
N GLU A 157 -0.17 4.23 -1.12
CA GLU A 157 -0.66 4.86 0.11
C GLU A 157 -1.99 4.25 0.61
N LEU A 158 -2.89 3.84 -0.29
CA LEU A 158 -4.09 3.10 0.07
C LEU A 158 -3.76 1.72 0.65
N ALA A 159 -2.68 1.08 0.23
CA ALA A 159 -2.25 -0.16 0.82
C ALA A 159 -1.87 0.01 2.30
N HIS A 160 -1.30 1.14 2.71
CA HIS A 160 -1.08 1.44 4.13
C HIS A 160 -2.40 1.59 4.91
N ALA A 161 -3.45 2.13 4.30
CA ALA A 161 -4.78 2.16 4.92
C ALA A 161 -5.30 0.73 5.14
N LEU A 162 -5.18 -0.15 4.13
CA LEU A 162 -5.59 -1.55 4.26
C LEU A 162 -4.74 -2.33 5.28
N GLN A 163 -3.45 -2.04 5.41
CA GLN A 163 -2.62 -2.59 6.49
C GLN A 163 -3.14 -2.18 7.87
N ALA A 164 -3.56 -0.92 8.03
CA ALA A 164 -4.12 -0.44 9.28
C ALA A 164 -5.46 -1.12 9.62
N GLU A 165 -6.29 -1.43 8.62
CA GLU A 165 -7.50 -2.24 8.79
C GLU A 165 -7.16 -3.69 9.19
N ALA A 166 -6.18 -4.30 8.53
CA ALA A 166 -5.83 -5.71 8.73
C ALA A 166 -5.18 -5.99 10.08
N TYR A 167 -4.21 -5.15 10.47
CA TYR A 167 -3.36 -5.40 11.64
C TYR A 167 -3.69 -4.48 12.82
N GLY A 168 -4.54 -3.48 12.62
CA GLY A 168 -4.76 -2.39 13.58
C GLY A 168 -3.69 -1.31 13.51
N ARG A 169 -4.10 -0.07 13.80
CA ARG A 169 -3.26 1.14 13.69
C ARG A 169 -2.01 1.08 14.56
N GLU A 170 -2.11 0.47 15.74
CA GLU A 170 -0.99 0.35 16.67
C GLU A 170 0.10 -0.57 16.11
N ALA A 171 -0.25 -1.79 15.67
CA ALA A 171 0.69 -2.72 15.06
C ALA A 171 1.27 -2.13 13.77
N GLN A 172 0.42 -1.56 12.91
CA GLN A 172 0.87 -0.90 11.68
C GLN A 172 1.87 0.24 11.95
N SER A 173 1.70 1.02 13.03
CA SER A 173 2.63 2.11 13.41
C SER A 173 4.02 1.63 13.83
N ARG A 174 4.12 0.39 14.36
CA ARG A 174 5.38 -0.22 14.81
C ARG A 174 5.89 -1.32 13.89
N ALA A 175 5.21 -1.58 12.78
CA ALA A 175 5.63 -2.60 11.83
C ALA A 175 7.06 -2.31 11.33
N ASP A 176 7.83 -3.38 11.20
CA ASP A 176 9.14 -3.37 10.57
C ASP A 176 9.08 -2.65 9.22
N LEU A 177 10.02 -1.74 8.95
CA LEU A 177 9.99 -0.93 7.73
C LEU A 177 9.98 -1.78 6.44
N VAL A 178 10.73 -2.88 6.41
CA VAL A 178 10.79 -3.78 5.25
C VAL A 178 9.44 -4.45 5.03
N LEU A 179 8.77 -4.85 6.11
CA LEU A 179 7.44 -5.46 6.03
C LEU A 179 6.36 -4.42 5.69
N LEU A 180 6.41 -3.24 6.32
CA LEU A 180 5.47 -2.15 6.09
C LEU A 180 5.47 -1.73 4.62
N GLU A 181 6.63 -1.34 4.11
CA GLU A 181 6.76 -0.80 2.77
C GLU A 181 6.71 -1.91 1.71
N GLY A 182 7.36 -3.04 1.97
CA GLY A 182 7.32 -4.19 1.07
C GLY A 182 5.90 -4.74 0.87
N LEU A 183 5.11 -4.83 1.94
CA LEU A 183 3.72 -5.27 1.83
C LEU A 183 2.84 -4.22 1.15
N ALA A 184 3.05 -2.93 1.40
CA ALA A 184 2.28 -1.87 0.73
C ALA A 184 2.52 -1.89 -0.79
N SER A 185 3.80 -1.99 -1.20
CA SER A 185 4.17 -2.19 -2.60
C SER A 185 3.59 -3.50 -3.15
N TRP A 186 3.67 -4.61 -2.39
CA TRP A 186 3.07 -5.88 -2.82
C TRP A 186 1.55 -5.80 -3.05
N ILE A 187 0.81 -5.12 -2.17
CA ILE A 187 -0.65 -4.90 -2.27
C ILE A 187 -0.99 -4.03 -3.47
N SER A 188 -0.22 -2.97 -3.72
CA SER A 188 -0.40 -2.13 -4.92
C SER A 188 -0.14 -2.91 -6.22
N GLY A 189 0.66 -3.98 -6.15
CA GLY A 189 0.62 -5.10 -7.09
C GLY A 189 0.85 -4.67 -8.53
N GLU A 190 -0.13 -4.96 -9.37
CA GLU A 190 -0.11 -4.66 -10.80
C GLU A 190 0.08 -3.17 -11.12
N TYR A 191 -0.39 -2.27 -10.25
CA TYR A 191 -0.17 -0.84 -10.42
C TYR A 191 1.30 -0.49 -10.20
N TRP A 192 1.96 -1.05 -9.19
CA TRP A 192 3.39 -0.78 -8.97
C TRP A 192 4.26 -1.44 -10.04
N LEU A 193 3.99 -2.71 -10.35
CA LEU A 193 4.70 -3.44 -11.39
C LEU A 193 4.53 -2.84 -12.78
N SER A 194 3.49 -2.03 -13.02
CA SER A 194 3.33 -1.28 -14.27
C SER A 194 4.44 -0.26 -14.55
N LEU A 195 5.21 0.12 -13.53
CA LEU A 195 6.38 1.00 -13.66
C LEU A 195 7.60 0.23 -14.19
N SER A 196 7.52 -1.10 -14.30
CA SER A 196 8.50 -1.95 -14.95
C SER A 196 7.83 -2.87 -15.98
N ASP A 197 8.63 -3.61 -16.73
CA ASP A 197 8.14 -4.68 -17.61
C ASP A 197 8.08 -6.05 -16.88
N SER A 198 8.24 -6.04 -15.55
CA SER A 198 8.39 -7.27 -14.78
C SER A 198 7.02 -7.87 -14.44
N PRO A 199 6.86 -9.19 -14.59
CA PRO A 199 5.57 -9.85 -14.41
C PRO A 199 5.19 -10.14 -12.94
N SER A 200 6.14 -10.00 -12.02
CA SER A 200 5.95 -10.25 -10.59
C SER A 200 7.07 -9.58 -9.79
N PHE A 201 6.87 -9.40 -8.49
CA PHE A 201 7.93 -8.88 -7.62
C PHE A 201 9.10 -9.85 -7.49
N GLN A 202 8.89 -11.17 -7.56
CA GLN A 202 10.00 -12.13 -7.66
C GLN A 202 10.84 -11.94 -8.94
N ALA A 203 10.19 -11.78 -10.09
CA ALA A 203 10.90 -11.53 -11.34
C ALA A 203 11.65 -10.19 -11.28
N ARG A 204 11.00 -9.15 -10.75
CA ARG A 204 11.62 -7.84 -10.58
C ARG A 204 12.83 -7.88 -9.63
N ALA A 205 12.69 -8.55 -8.50
CA ALA A 205 13.78 -8.73 -7.54
C ALA A 205 14.96 -9.51 -8.16
N ARG A 206 14.69 -10.51 -9.02
CA ARG A 206 15.75 -11.20 -9.78
C ARG A 206 16.49 -10.25 -10.71
N GLU A 207 15.78 -9.42 -11.47
CA GLU A 207 16.41 -8.40 -12.35
C GLU A 207 17.30 -7.45 -11.54
N LEU A 208 16.79 -6.92 -10.43
CA LEU A 208 17.54 -6.02 -9.54
C LEU A 208 18.74 -6.72 -8.91
N TYR A 209 18.56 -7.95 -8.44
CA TYR A 209 19.65 -8.76 -7.89
C TYR A 209 20.76 -8.98 -8.94
N GLN A 210 20.39 -9.29 -10.19
CA GLN A 210 21.34 -9.42 -11.31
C GLN A 210 22.04 -8.09 -11.60
N ALA A 211 21.32 -6.97 -11.52
CA ALA A 211 21.85 -5.60 -11.66
C ALA A 211 22.71 -5.12 -10.48
N GLY A 212 22.90 -5.93 -9.44
CA GLY A 212 23.84 -5.65 -8.34
C GLY A 212 23.19 -5.24 -7.01
N TYR A 213 21.86 -5.22 -6.92
CA TYR A 213 21.14 -4.97 -5.66
C TYR A 213 21.15 -6.24 -4.77
N ARG A 214 22.35 -6.62 -4.29
CA ARG A 214 22.61 -7.85 -3.51
C ARG A 214 22.95 -7.59 -2.04
N GLY A 215 22.88 -6.32 -1.63
CA GLY A 215 23.25 -5.87 -0.30
C GLY A 215 22.27 -6.29 0.79
N ASN A 216 22.56 -5.87 2.02
CA ASN A 216 21.63 -6.00 3.13
C ASN A 216 20.34 -5.23 2.81
N LEU A 217 19.18 -5.90 2.87
CA LEU A 217 17.89 -5.26 2.64
C LEU A 217 17.62 -4.06 3.55
N ALA A 218 18.17 -4.07 4.78
CA ALA A 218 18.10 -2.93 5.70
C ALA A 218 18.84 -1.69 5.17
N SER A 219 19.88 -1.88 4.38
CA SER A 219 20.71 -0.79 3.85
C SER A 219 20.09 -0.09 2.65
N PHE A 220 19.02 -0.63 2.06
CA PHE A 220 18.35 -0.01 0.92
C PHE A 220 17.53 1.24 1.26
N VAL A 221 17.25 1.47 2.55
CA VAL A 221 16.61 2.70 3.06
C VAL A 221 17.39 3.96 2.65
N GLY A 222 18.71 3.87 2.54
CA GLY A 222 19.59 4.97 2.10
C GLY A 222 20.08 4.84 0.66
N SER A 223 19.49 3.94 -0.15
CA SER A 223 19.93 3.76 -1.54
C SER A 223 19.53 4.95 -2.40
N ALA A 224 20.39 5.33 -3.35
CA ALA A 224 20.10 6.40 -4.31
C ALA A 224 18.89 6.08 -5.21
N ASN A 225 18.43 4.82 -5.23
CA ASN A 225 17.26 4.37 -5.95
C ASN A 225 16.25 3.76 -4.97
N SER A 226 15.48 4.63 -4.32
CA SER A 226 14.45 4.23 -3.36
C SER A 226 13.43 3.25 -3.96
N MET A 227 13.08 3.36 -5.25
CA MET A 227 12.19 2.41 -5.94
C MET A 227 12.71 0.97 -5.89
N ALA A 228 14.01 0.76 -6.12
CA ALA A 228 14.59 -0.58 -6.05
C ALA A 228 14.49 -1.18 -4.64
N ALA A 229 14.52 -0.34 -3.60
CA ALA A 229 14.31 -0.80 -2.22
C ALA A 229 12.90 -1.40 -2.05
N TYR A 230 11.87 -0.64 -2.42
CA TYR A 230 10.47 -1.08 -2.36
C TYR A 230 10.23 -2.37 -3.16
N GLU A 231 10.78 -2.44 -4.38
CA GLU A 231 10.65 -3.61 -5.25
C GLU A 231 11.35 -4.85 -4.67
N MET A 232 12.53 -4.69 -4.06
CA MET A 232 13.23 -5.77 -3.35
C MET A 232 12.47 -6.18 -2.08
N TRP A 233 11.93 -5.24 -1.31
CA TRP A 233 11.16 -5.56 -0.11
C TRP A 233 9.84 -6.26 -0.45
N ALA A 234 9.15 -5.86 -1.51
CA ALA A 234 7.96 -6.54 -2.01
C ALA A 234 8.27 -7.97 -2.49
N GLY A 235 9.42 -8.16 -3.15
CA GLY A 235 9.92 -9.49 -3.49
C GLY A 235 10.20 -10.33 -2.25
N PHE A 236 10.81 -9.75 -1.21
CA PHE A 236 11.07 -10.47 0.03
C PHE A 236 9.79 -10.85 0.77
N VAL A 237 8.82 -9.93 0.86
CA VAL A 237 7.48 -10.20 1.43
C VAL A 237 6.78 -11.34 0.68
N GLU A 238 6.79 -11.29 -0.66
CA GLU A 238 6.22 -12.35 -1.49
C GLU A 238 6.91 -13.71 -1.24
N TYR A 239 8.22 -13.72 -1.04
CA TYR A 239 8.96 -14.95 -0.70
C TYR A 239 8.54 -15.49 0.67
N LEU A 240 8.51 -14.64 1.71
CA LEU A 240 8.12 -15.07 3.05
C LEU A 240 6.71 -15.68 3.05
N ALA A 241 5.75 -15.00 2.41
CA ALA A 241 4.38 -15.47 2.32
C ALA A 241 4.25 -16.77 1.51
N ARG A 242 4.93 -16.91 0.37
CA ARG A 242 4.86 -18.12 -0.47
C ARG A 242 5.58 -19.32 0.15
N THR A 243 6.72 -19.09 0.81
CA THR A 243 7.56 -20.17 1.35
C THR A 243 7.10 -20.63 2.72
N TYR A 244 6.65 -19.71 3.57
CA TYR A 244 6.32 -20.00 4.97
C TYR A 244 4.83 -19.81 5.31
N GLY A 245 4.02 -19.33 4.36
CA GLY A 245 2.58 -19.12 4.53
C GLY A 245 2.24 -17.73 5.07
N TRP A 246 1.02 -17.28 4.76
CA TRP A 246 0.51 -15.98 5.20
C TRP A 246 0.27 -15.90 6.70
N ASP A 247 -0.09 -16.99 7.36
CA ASP A 247 -0.29 -17.00 8.82
C ASP A 247 0.97 -16.55 9.56
N LYS A 248 2.13 -17.15 9.25
CA LYS A 248 3.41 -16.75 9.83
C LYS A 248 3.83 -15.35 9.43
N PHE A 249 3.56 -14.96 8.19
CA PHE A 249 3.85 -13.61 7.73
C PHE A 249 3.04 -12.56 8.51
N ASN A 250 1.74 -12.81 8.71
CA ASN A 250 0.84 -11.93 9.45
C ASN A 250 1.26 -11.84 10.93
N GLU A 251 1.66 -12.95 11.55
CA GLU A 251 2.21 -12.97 12.90
C GLU A 251 3.50 -12.14 13.01
N LEU A 252 4.40 -12.26 12.02
CA LEU A 252 5.61 -11.45 11.94
C LEU A 252 5.31 -9.96 11.76
N TYR A 253 4.36 -9.61 10.89
CA TYR A 253 4.00 -8.20 10.67
C TYR A 253 3.47 -7.58 11.97
N ALA A 254 2.55 -8.28 12.64
CA ALA A 254 1.90 -7.79 13.85
C ALA A 254 2.86 -7.64 15.04
N ASN A 255 3.96 -8.40 15.06
CA ASN A 255 4.94 -8.38 16.15
C ASN A 255 6.12 -7.40 15.94
N GLY A 256 6.04 -6.52 14.94
CA GLY A 256 7.01 -5.46 14.70
C GLY A 256 7.29 -4.63 15.95
N ARG A 257 8.58 -4.41 16.24
CA ARG A 257 9.06 -3.69 17.44
C ARG A 257 9.48 -2.26 17.15
N GLY A 258 9.19 -1.75 15.95
CA GLY A 258 9.48 -0.38 15.52
C GLY A 258 9.80 -0.28 14.03
N ARG A 259 10.10 0.94 13.56
CA ARG A 259 10.42 1.21 12.15
C ARG A 259 11.85 0.85 11.74
N ALA A 260 12.64 0.24 12.61
CA ALA A 260 13.96 -0.24 12.19
C ALA A 260 13.79 -1.48 11.29
N PRO A 261 14.51 -1.58 10.15
CA PRO A 261 14.56 -2.82 9.37
C PRO A 261 15.05 -4.01 10.20
N GLY A 262 14.38 -5.15 10.08
CA GLY A 262 14.69 -6.36 10.85
C GLY A 262 14.26 -6.32 12.32
N SER A 263 13.38 -5.40 12.73
CA SER A 263 12.91 -5.25 14.10
C SER A 263 11.81 -6.22 14.52
N ALA A 264 11.11 -6.85 13.58
CA ALA A 264 10.16 -7.91 13.86
C ALA A 264 10.85 -9.18 14.40
N ASP A 265 10.10 -10.09 15.02
CA ASP A 265 10.68 -11.31 15.62
C ASP A 265 10.90 -12.44 14.61
N TYR A 266 11.73 -12.20 13.60
CA TYR A 266 12.05 -13.18 12.56
C TYR A 266 12.51 -14.52 13.16
N ARG A 267 13.34 -14.47 14.20
CA ARG A 267 13.90 -15.68 14.83
C ARG A 267 12.82 -16.45 15.59
N GLY A 268 11.92 -15.78 16.30
CA GLY A 268 10.81 -16.42 16.99
C GLY A 268 9.81 -17.08 16.02
N ILE A 269 9.49 -16.41 14.91
CA ILE A 269 8.45 -16.88 13.97
C ILE A 269 8.97 -17.92 12.96
N TYR A 270 10.16 -17.70 12.41
CA TYR A 270 10.72 -18.52 11.34
C TYR A 270 11.89 -19.40 11.78
N GLY A 271 12.39 -19.26 13.02
CA GLY A 271 13.60 -19.94 13.47
C GLY A 271 14.88 -19.42 12.81
N LYS A 272 14.80 -18.32 12.04
CA LYS A 272 15.88 -17.72 11.25
C LYS A 272 15.92 -16.22 11.50
N SER A 273 17.10 -15.64 11.57
CA SER A 273 17.24 -14.18 11.61
C SER A 273 16.79 -13.54 10.30
N PHE A 274 16.52 -12.23 10.35
CA PHE A 274 16.23 -11.42 9.16
C PHE A 274 17.30 -11.62 8.06
N GLN A 275 18.58 -11.65 8.45
CA GLN A 275 19.69 -11.88 7.53
C GLN A 275 19.70 -13.26 6.90
N GLU A 276 19.47 -14.31 7.69
CA GLU A 276 19.40 -15.68 7.18
C GLU A 276 18.27 -15.82 6.16
N LEU A 277 17.10 -15.21 6.41
CA LEU A 277 15.94 -15.25 5.52
C LEU A 277 16.19 -14.52 4.20
N TYR A 278 16.70 -13.27 4.21
CA TYR A 278 16.96 -12.59 2.94
C TYR A 278 18.12 -13.24 2.18
N THR A 279 19.11 -13.83 2.88
CA THR A 279 20.22 -14.55 2.24
C THR A 279 19.72 -15.83 1.56
N GLU A 280 18.83 -16.56 2.23
CA GLU A 280 18.16 -17.73 1.66
C GLU A 280 17.33 -17.33 0.44
N TRP A 281 16.51 -16.30 0.54
CA TRP A 281 15.76 -15.77 -0.59
C TRP A 281 16.66 -15.37 -1.77
N TYR A 282 17.78 -14.70 -1.51
CA TYR A 282 18.73 -14.37 -2.57
C TYR A 282 19.27 -15.59 -3.32
N THR A 283 19.32 -16.78 -2.71
CA THR A 283 19.68 -18.00 -3.43
C THR A 283 18.65 -18.38 -4.49
N THR A 284 17.38 -18.02 -4.32
CA THR A 284 16.31 -18.27 -5.29
C THR A 284 16.26 -17.23 -6.41
N LEU A 285 16.98 -16.11 -6.24
CA LEU A 285 17.11 -15.05 -7.25
C LEU A 285 18.31 -15.22 -8.18
N ARG A 286 19.22 -16.16 -7.88
CA ARG A 286 20.39 -16.46 -8.70
C ARG A 286 20.02 -17.10 -10.03
#